data_AF-A0A929Y7P1-F1
#
_entry.id   AF-A0A929Y7P1-F1
#
_cell.length_a   1.000
_cell.length_b   1.000
_cell.length_c   1.000
_cell.angle_alpha   90.00
_cell.angle_beta   90.00
_cell.angle_gamma   90.00
#
_symmetry.space_group_name_H-M   'P 1'
#
loop_
_entity.id
_entity.type
_entity.pdbx_description
1 polymer ?
#
loop_
_entity_poly.entity_id
_entity_poly.type
_entity_poly.pdbx_seq_one_letter_code
_entity_poly.pdbx_strand_id
1 'polypeptide(L)'
;MYHPEIFSFQTKELDGFFHCQKYTEDIRERLLRDFTFPPHSDAGQEKKVREQEVRMGEENSIALHIRGGDYLQDSANLALFGGIATKSYYRGALRYLKERMPEAKIYLFTNDEAYAGQMLEGETYTVVRGNAGRDALQDIRLMRACRADLCANSTFSIWGGRLNDRSDRILVRPPRMKNTQRVPASLMHEYWKGWVLVSEEGIEV
;
A
#
# COMPACT_ATOMS: atom_id res chain seq x y z
N MET A 1 -11.82 5.71 -11.14
CA MET A 1 -13.26 5.43 -10.90
C MET A 1 -13.57 4.02 -11.38
N TYR A 2 -14.71 3.47 -10.99
CA TYR A 2 -15.23 2.21 -11.53
C TYR A 2 -16.09 2.50 -12.75
N HIS A 3 -15.88 1.72 -13.81
CA HIS A 3 -16.50 1.83 -15.12
C HIS A 3 -17.02 0.44 -15.49
N PRO A 4 -18.21 0.03 -15.01
CA PRO A 4 -18.76 -1.30 -15.28
C PRO A 4 -19.00 -1.56 -16.77
N GLU A 5 -19.18 -0.49 -17.57
CA GLU A 5 -19.39 -0.57 -19.01
C GLU A 5 -18.25 -1.30 -19.74
N ILE A 6 -17.03 -1.30 -19.20
CA ILE A 6 -15.88 -1.96 -19.85
C ILE A 6 -16.07 -3.46 -20.03
N PHE A 7 -16.85 -4.10 -19.16
CA PHE A 7 -17.14 -5.54 -19.23
C PHE A 7 -18.09 -5.90 -20.37
N SER A 8 -18.78 -4.91 -20.95
CA SER A 8 -19.67 -5.11 -22.10
C SER A 8 -18.94 -5.02 -23.45
N PHE A 9 -17.71 -4.49 -23.45
CA PHE A 9 -16.97 -4.25 -24.68
C PHE A 9 -16.50 -5.56 -25.31
N GLN A 10 -16.80 -5.76 -26.59
CA GLN A 10 -16.39 -6.95 -27.34
C GLN A 10 -15.01 -6.77 -28.01
N THR A 11 -14.72 -5.57 -28.53
CA THR A 11 -13.44 -5.26 -29.18
C THR A 11 -13.13 -3.78 -28.99
N LYS A 12 -12.29 -3.48 -27.99
CA LYS A 12 -11.83 -2.13 -27.66
C LYS A 12 -10.42 -2.18 -27.12
N GLU A 13 -9.68 -1.11 -27.36
CA GLU A 13 -8.46 -0.80 -26.61
C GLU A 13 -8.86 0.00 -25.36
N LEU A 14 -8.31 -0.40 -24.22
CA LEU A 14 -8.57 0.24 -22.94
C LEU A 14 -7.26 0.86 -22.44
N ASP A 15 -7.23 2.18 -22.31
CA ASP A 15 -6.15 2.91 -21.66
C ASP A 15 -6.62 3.46 -20.31
N GLY A 16 -5.85 3.19 -19.26
CA GLY A 16 -6.16 3.63 -17.92
C GLY A 16 -5.53 2.79 -16.82
N PHE A 17 -5.76 3.23 -15.58
CA PHE A 17 -5.13 2.66 -14.39
C PHE A 17 -5.91 1.49 -13.75
N PHE A 18 -7.23 1.45 -13.94
CA PHE A 18 -8.13 0.38 -13.43
C PHE A 18 -7.91 -0.01 -11.96
N HIS A 19 -7.62 0.96 -11.08
CA HIS A 19 -7.23 0.67 -9.69
C HIS A 19 -8.35 0.23 -8.75
N CYS A 20 -9.63 0.39 -9.13
CA CYS A 20 -10.77 0.05 -8.27
C CYS A 20 -10.79 -1.45 -7.92
N GLN A 21 -11.08 -1.78 -6.66
CA GLN A 21 -11.11 -3.16 -6.19
C GLN A 21 -12.16 -4.02 -6.92
N LYS A 22 -13.25 -3.40 -7.39
CA LYS A 22 -14.31 -4.07 -8.16
C LYS A 22 -13.83 -4.74 -9.45
N TYR A 23 -12.69 -4.33 -10.00
CA TYR A 23 -12.11 -4.98 -11.18
C TYR A 23 -11.35 -6.28 -10.86
N THR A 24 -11.13 -6.57 -9.58
CA THR A 24 -10.30 -7.69 -9.12
C THR A 24 -11.01 -8.57 -8.09
N GLU A 25 -12.21 -8.19 -7.66
CA GLU A 25 -12.92 -8.85 -6.57
C GLU A 25 -13.39 -10.26 -6.97
N ASP A 26 -13.95 -10.40 -8.17
CA ASP A 26 -14.43 -11.65 -8.76
C ASP A 26 -13.30 -12.64 -9.11
N ILE A 27 -12.09 -12.14 -9.36
CA ILE A 27 -10.91 -12.95 -9.66
C ILE A 27 -9.91 -13.06 -8.50
N ARG A 28 -10.26 -12.62 -7.28
CA ARG A 28 -9.30 -12.53 -6.17
C ARG A 28 -8.59 -13.85 -5.87
N GLU A 29 -9.30 -14.96 -5.78
CA GLU A 29 -8.71 -16.27 -5.47
C GLU A 29 -7.70 -16.70 -6.54
N ARG A 30 -8.05 -16.48 -7.81
CA ARG A 30 -7.17 -16.73 -8.94
C ARG A 30 -5.96 -15.79 -8.91
N LEU A 31 -6.16 -14.51 -8.59
CA LEU A 31 -5.09 -13.52 -8.48
C LEU A 31 -4.06 -13.94 -7.42
N LEU A 32 -4.51 -14.37 -6.24
CA LEU A 32 -3.62 -14.80 -5.15
C LEU A 32 -2.86 -16.08 -5.48
N ARG A 33 -3.49 -17.01 -6.22
CA ARG A 33 -2.85 -18.26 -6.65
C ARG A 33 -1.83 -18.04 -7.76
N ASP A 34 -2.16 -17.21 -8.75
CA ASP A 34 -1.33 -17.03 -9.95
C ASP A 34 -0.18 -16.03 -9.70
N PHE A 35 -0.34 -15.09 -8.76
CA PHE A 35 0.70 -14.12 -8.42
C PHE A 35 1.74 -14.71 -7.46
N THR A 36 2.81 -15.26 -8.04
CA THR A 36 3.94 -15.82 -7.28
C THR A 36 5.15 -14.89 -7.29
N PHE A 37 5.92 -14.87 -6.21
CA PHE A 37 7.14 -14.09 -6.11
C PHE A 37 8.35 -14.93 -6.56
N PRO A 38 9.14 -14.48 -7.55
CA PRO A 38 10.39 -15.15 -7.88
C PRO A 38 11.36 -15.03 -6.69
N PRO A 39 12.34 -15.94 -6.53
CA PRO A 39 13.42 -15.73 -5.58
C PRO A 39 14.16 -14.43 -5.84
N HIS A 40 14.70 -13.81 -4.79
CA HIS A 40 15.60 -12.68 -4.90
C HIS A 40 16.83 -13.08 -5.74
N SER A 41 17.32 -12.16 -6.58
CA SER A 41 18.45 -12.41 -7.48
C SER A 41 19.76 -12.78 -6.76
N ASP A 42 20.01 -12.17 -5.60
CA ASP A 42 21.06 -12.54 -4.63
C ASP A 42 20.56 -13.58 -3.61
N ALA A 43 21.28 -14.70 -3.47
CA ALA A 43 20.91 -15.82 -2.60
C ALA A 43 21.02 -15.49 -1.09
N GLY A 44 21.96 -14.64 -0.69
CA GLY A 44 22.10 -14.20 0.69
C GLY A 44 20.93 -13.31 1.10
N GLN A 45 20.48 -12.45 0.20
CA GLN A 45 19.28 -11.63 0.36
C GLN A 45 18.00 -12.47 0.34
N GLU A 46 17.89 -13.50 -0.52
CA GLU A 46 16.74 -14.43 -0.50
C GLU A 46 16.54 -15.07 0.87
N LYS A 47 17.63 -15.50 1.52
CA LYS A 47 17.57 -16.04 2.88
C LYS A 47 17.02 -15.02 3.88
N LYS A 48 17.52 -13.78 3.84
CA LYS A 48 17.05 -12.70 4.71
C LYS A 48 15.57 -12.35 4.47
N VAL A 49 15.16 -12.26 3.21
CA VAL A 49 13.75 -11.99 2.83
C VAL A 49 12.85 -13.09 3.37
N ARG A 50 13.24 -14.37 3.29
CA ARG A 50 12.47 -15.47 3.89
C ARG A 50 12.36 -15.37 5.40
N GLU A 51 13.46 -15.07 6.09
CA GLU A 51 13.47 -14.88 7.54
C GLU A 51 12.59 -13.69 7.96
N GLN A 52 12.62 -12.60 7.20
CA GLN A 52 11.75 -11.44 7.40
C GLN A 52 10.28 -11.76 7.14
N GLU A 53 9.96 -12.48 6.06
CA GLU A 53 8.59 -12.89 5.72
C GLU A 53 7.96 -13.70 6.86
N VAL A 54 8.68 -14.71 7.37
CA VAL A 54 8.23 -15.51 8.51
C VAL A 54 8.02 -14.65 9.75
N ARG A 55 9.03 -13.85 10.13
CA ARG A 55 8.96 -12.98 11.31
C ARG A 55 7.78 -12.01 11.24
N MET A 56 7.62 -11.33 10.11
CA MET A 56 6.52 -10.37 9.90
C MET A 56 5.16 -11.06 9.95
N GLY A 57 5.05 -12.31 9.47
CA GLY A 57 3.81 -13.09 9.50
C GLY A 57 3.39 -13.56 10.89
N GLU A 58 4.35 -13.78 11.79
CA GLU A 58 4.10 -14.26 13.16
C GLU A 58 3.88 -13.10 14.16
N GLU A 59 4.42 -11.92 13.86
CA GLU A 59 4.31 -10.74 14.72
C GLU A 59 3.04 -9.91 14.47
N ASN A 60 2.69 -9.07 15.44
CA ASN A 60 1.73 -8.00 15.24
C ASN A 60 2.40 -6.89 14.40
N SER A 61 2.41 -7.05 13.08
CA SER A 61 3.24 -6.26 12.17
C SER A 61 2.43 -5.30 11.29
N ILE A 62 2.97 -4.09 11.10
CA ILE A 62 2.45 -3.08 10.18
C ILE A 62 3.46 -2.89 9.06
N ALA A 63 3.09 -3.26 7.84
CA ALA A 63 3.76 -2.82 6.63
C ALA A 63 3.36 -1.38 6.36
N LEU A 64 4.28 -0.43 6.61
CA LEU A 64 4.05 0.98 6.37
C LEU A 64 4.83 1.41 5.14
N HIS A 65 4.13 1.90 4.13
CA HIS A 65 4.77 2.41 2.92
C HIS A 65 4.72 3.94 2.85
N ILE A 66 5.89 4.56 2.68
CA ILE A 66 6.01 5.99 2.36
C ILE A 66 6.59 6.11 0.96
N ARG A 67 5.88 6.82 0.08
CA ARG A 67 6.40 7.21 -1.24
C ARG A 67 6.93 8.63 -1.16
N GLY A 68 8.25 8.78 -1.08
CA GLY A 68 8.94 10.05 -1.26
C GLY A 68 9.51 10.19 -2.67
N GLY A 69 10.51 11.05 -2.85
CA GLY A 69 11.21 11.21 -4.13
C GLY A 69 10.37 11.87 -5.23
N ASP A 70 10.06 11.13 -6.29
CA ASP A 70 9.53 11.64 -7.57
C ASP A 70 8.19 12.37 -7.45
N TYR A 71 7.40 12.05 -6.43
CA TYR A 71 6.13 12.74 -6.14
C TYR A 71 6.33 14.19 -5.69
N LEU A 72 7.52 14.55 -5.21
CA LEU A 72 7.81 15.82 -4.54
C LEU A 72 8.82 16.69 -5.31
N GLN A 73 9.54 16.12 -6.27
CA GLN A 73 10.68 16.79 -6.93
C GLN A 73 10.28 17.68 -8.11
N ASP A 74 9.21 17.36 -8.83
CA ASP A 74 8.70 18.14 -9.96
C ASP A 74 7.37 18.83 -9.58
N SER A 75 7.17 20.08 -9.99
CA SER A 75 5.97 20.87 -9.67
C SER A 75 4.68 20.26 -10.24
N ALA A 76 4.74 19.62 -11.41
CA ALA A 76 3.60 18.91 -12.00
C ALA A 76 3.25 17.66 -11.19
N ASN A 77 4.26 16.89 -10.75
CA ASN A 77 4.03 15.74 -9.88
C ASN A 77 3.50 16.17 -8.51
N LEU A 78 4.07 17.23 -7.93
CA LEU A 78 3.60 17.77 -6.66
C LEU A 78 2.14 18.23 -6.75
N ALA A 79 1.75 18.89 -7.85
CA ALA A 79 0.36 19.28 -8.08
C ALA A 79 -0.58 18.07 -8.20
N LEU A 80 -0.11 16.96 -8.81
CA LEU A 80 -0.91 15.76 -9.00
C LEU A 80 -0.98 14.85 -7.77
N PHE A 81 0.11 14.69 -7.02
CA PHE A 81 0.27 13.65 -6.00
C PHE A 81 0.53 14.20 -4.59
N GLY A 82 0.92 15.47 -4.46
CA GLY A 82 1.20 16.12 -3.20
C GLY A 82 -0.05 16.37 -2.36
N GLY A 83 0.13 16.51 -1.04
CA GLY A 83 -0.96 16.83 -0.11
C GLY A 83 -1.99 15.71 0.09
N ILE A 84 -1.64 14.46 -0.22
CA ILE A 84 -2.54 13.30 -0.08
C ILE A 84 -2.12 12.45 1.13
N ALA A 85 -0.98 11.77 1.04
CA ALA A 85 -0.40 11.02 2.15
C ALA A 85 0.49 11.94 3.00
N THR A 86 -0.12 12.89 3.71
CA THR A 86 0.56 13.89 4.55
C THR A 86 1.06 13.29 5.88
N LYS A 87 1.79 14.09 6.67
CA LYS A 87 2.15 13.73 8.05
C LYS A 87 0.92 13.43 8.92
N SER A 88 -0.17 14.20 8.75
CA SER A 88 -1.42 13.99 9.48
C SER A 88 -2.09 12.68 9.08
N TYR A 89 -2.08 12.33 7.79
CA TYR A 89 -2.53 11.02 7.29
C TYR A 89 -1.82 9.87 8.01
N TYR A 90 -0.48 9.84 8.00
CA TYR A 90 0.28 8.75 8.63
C TYR A 90 0.03 8.69 10.13
N ARG A 91 -0.01 9.85 10.82
CA ARG A 91 -0.32 9.92 12.25
C ARG A 91 -1.71 9.37 12.58
N GLY A 92 -2.72 9.76 11.81
CA GLY A 92 -4.10 9.30 12.00
C GLY A 92 -4.27 7.81 11.74
N ALA A 93 -3.68 7.32 10.65
CA ALA A 93 -3.69 5.90 10.28
C ALA A 93 -2.94 5.03 11.29
N LEU A 94 -1.77 5.47 11.77
CA LEU A 94 -1.04 4.77 12.83
C LEU A 94 -1.79 4.75 14.15
N ARG A 95 -2.49 5.84 14.52
CA ARG A 95 -3.36 5.85 15.70
C ARG A 95 -4.46 4.80 15.57
N TYR A 96 -5.18 4.79 14.44
CA TYR A 96 -6.22 3.79 14.14
C TYR A 96 -5.69 2.35 14.27
N LEU A 97 -4.50 2.08 13.73
CA LEU A 97 -3.87 0.76 13.79
C LEU A 97 -3.43 0.39 15.21
N LYS A 98 -2.75 1.29 15.93
CA LYS A 98 -2.25 1.03 17.29
C LYS A 98 -3.37 0.78 18.30
N GLU A 99 -4.54 1.38 18.13
CA GLU A 99 -5.73 1.08 18.94
C GLU A 99 -6.21 -0.38 18.76
N ARG A 100 -6.03 -0.96 17.57
CA ARG A 100 -6.48 -2.32 17.21
C ARG A 100 -5.38 -3.37 17.32
N MET A 101 -4.13 -2.92 17.21
CA MET A 101 -2.92 -3.71 17.24
C MET A 101 -1.93 -3.03 18.21
N PRO A 102 -2.17 -3.11 19.54
CA PRO A 102 -1.21 -2.60 20.51
C PRO A 102 0.17 -3.22 20.32
N GLU A 103 1.21 -2.42 20.56
CA GLU A 103 2.62 -2.83 20.46
C GLU A 103 3.04 -3.37 19.08
N ALA A 104 2.30 -3.00 18.03
CA ALA A 104 2.62 -3.44 16.69
C ALA A 104 4.00 -2.94 16.21
N LYS A 105 4.75 -3.82 15.56
CA LYS A 105 6.05 -3.49 14.97
C LYS A 105 5.85 -2.89 13.58
N ILE A 106 6.41 -1.70 13.38
CA ILE A 106 6.33 -0.99 12.10
C ILE A 106 7.53 -1.40 11.24
N TYR A 107 7.24 -1.93 10.06
CA TYR A 107 8.20 -2.20 9.00
C TYR A 107 8.01 -1.17 7.89
N LEU A 108 9.01 -0.31 7.72
CA LEU A 108 8.98 0.81 6.77
C LEU A 108 9.52 0.38 5.41
N PHE A 109 8.69 0.55 4.38
CA PHE A 109 9.03 0.43 2.97
C PHE A 109 9.03 1.83 2.35
N THR A 110 10.16 2.28 1.84
CA THR A 110 10.26 3.63 1.26
C THR A 110 11.35 3.70 0.20
N ASN A 111 11.16 4.59 -0.78
CA ASN A 111 12.21 4.99 -1.71
C ASN A 111 13.01 6.21 -1.23
N ASP A 112 12.63 6.80 -0.10
CA ASP A 112 13.25 7.99 0.49
C ASP A 112 13.20 7.90 2.02
N GLU A 113 14.29 7.43 2.63
CA GLU A 113 14.38 7.26 4.09
C GLU A 113 14.38 8.62 4.84
N ALA A 114 15.01 9.65 4.26
CA ALA A 114 15.10 10.96 4.88
C ALA A 114 13.73 11.63 4.97
N TYR A 115 12.95 11.58 3.88
CA TYR A 115 11.58 12.06 3.87
C TYR A 115 10.69 11.24 4.80
N ALA A 116 10.83 9.91 4.81
CA ALA A 116 10.05 9.05 5.69
C ALA A 116 10.30 9.36 7.17
N GLY A 117 11.54 9.67 7.55
CA GLY A 117 11.88 10.11 8.91
C GLY A 117 11.13 11.36 9.36
N GLN A 118 10.87 12.31 8.46
CA GLN A 118 10.10 13.52 8.76
C GLN A 118 8.61 13.24 8.96
N MET A 119 8.07 12.28 8.20
CA MET A 119 6.67 11.86 8.30
C MET A 119 6.39 11.04 9.57
N LEU A 120 7.36 10.23 9.98
CA LEU A 120 7.27 9.29 11.12
C LEU A 120 8.01 9.78 12.37
N GLU A 121 8.13 11.10 12.53
CA GLU A 121 8.75 11.69 13.71
C GLU A 121 8.07 11.19 14.99
N GLY A 122 8.87 10.64 15.92
CA GLY A 122 8.39 10.07 17.18
C GLY A 122 7.97 8.60 17.11
N GLU A 123 8.02 7.97 15.94
CA GLU A 123 7.70 6.56 15.76
C GLU A 123 8.94 5.67 15.77
N THR A 124 8.80 4.44 16.30
CA THR A 124 9.84 3.42 16.23
C THR A 124 9.53 2.44 15.10
N TYR A 125 10.45 2.26 14.17
CA TYR A 125 10.26 1.42 12.98
C TYR A 125 11.56 0.75 12.53
N THR A 126 11.41 -0.34 11.78
CA THR A 126 12.51 -1.04 11.09
C THR A 126 12.41 -0.76 9.61
N VAL A 127 13.45 -0.17 9.01
CA VAL A 127 13.52 0.03 7.56
C VAL A 127 13.85 -1.27 6.86
N VAL A 128 13.03 -1.67 5.88
CA VAL A 128 13.31 -2.80 4.99
C VAL A 128 14.25 -2.33 3.89
N ARG A 129 15.35 -3.06 3.66
CA ARG A 129 16.41 -2.68 2.72
C ARG A 129 16.87 -3.87 1.88
N GLY A 130 17.45 -3.54 0.72
CA GLY A 130 18.15 -4.51 -0.12
C GLY A 130 17.28 -5.12 -1.22
N ASN A 131 16.09 -4.56 -1.47
CA ASN A 131 15.19 -4.93 -2.56
C ASN A 131 15.11 -3.77 -3.55
N ALA A 132 15.57 -3.95 -4.79
CA ALA A 132 15.56 -2.90 -5.82
C ALA A 132 15.42 -3.48 -7.23
N GLY A 133 15.05 -2.64 -8.20
CA GLY A 133 14.87 -3.07 -9.59
C GLY A 133 13.87 -4.24 -9.68
N ARG A 134 14.29 -5.35 -10.29
CA ARG A 134 13.47 -6.57 -10.37
C ARG A 134 13.13 -7.18 -9.01
N ASP A 135 13.98 -6.96 -8.01
CA ASP A 135 13.81 -7.50 -6.66
C ASP A 135 12.91 -6.62 -5.78
N ALA A 136 12.44 -5.48 -6.28
CA ALA A 136 11.41 -4.68 -5.59
C ALA A 136 10.13 -5.49 -5.32
N LEU A 137 9.87 -6.55 -6.09
CA LEU A 137 8.76 -7.48 -5.80
C LEU A 137 8.90 -8.18 -4.44
N GLN A 138 10.11 -8.31 -3.88
CA GLN A 138 10.29 -8.84 -2.53
C GLN A 138 9.69 -7.92 -1.46
N ASP A 139 9.63 -6.60 -1.69
CA ASP A 139 8.95 -5.70 -0.75
C ASP A 139 7.44 -6.01 -0.71
N ILE A 140 6.82 -6.24 -1.87
CA ILE A 140 5.40 -6.65 -1.93
C ILE A 140 5.20 -8.00 -1.23
N ARG A 141 6.14 -8.95 -1.38
CA ARG A 141 6.15 -10.24 -0.68
C ARG A 141 6.19 -10.08 0.84
N LEU A 142 6.98 -9.14 1.33
CA LEU A 142 7.11 -8.84 2.76
C LEU A 142 5.89 -8.06 3.30
N MET A 143 5.37 -7.10 2.54
CA MET A 143 4.17 -6.33 2.88
C MET A 143 2.96 -7.27 3.08
N ARG A 144 2.71 -8.18 2.13
CA ARG A 144 1.57 -9.12 2.20
C ARG A 144 1.61 -10.05 3.43
N ALA A 145 2.80 -10.28 4.00
CA ALA A 145 2.96 -11.14 5.18
C ALA A 145 2.54 -10.42 6.46
N CYS A 146 2.58 -9.08 6.46
CA CYS A 146 2.23 -8.29 7.63
C CYS A 146 0.73 -8.37 7.95
N ARG A 147 0.38 -8.15 9.21
CA ARG A 147 -1.03 -8.14 9.65
C ARG A 147 -1.77 -6.88 9.19
N ALA A 148 -1.09 -5.75 9.06
CA ALA A 148 -1.67 -4.54 8.50
C ALA A 148 -0.80 -3.93 7.40
N ASP A 149 -1.45 -3.35 6.39
CA ASP A 149 -0.82 -2.59 5.32
C ASP A 149 -1.29 -1.13 5.37
N LEU A 150 -0.40 -0.22 5.76
CA LEU A 150 -0.60 1.23 5.70
C LEU A 150 0.02 1.76 4.40
N CYS A 151 -0.83 1.97 3.41
CA CYS A 151 -0.45 2.34 2.06
C CYS A 151 -0.22 3.85 1.90
N ALA A 152 0.66 4.24 0.97
CA ALA A 152 0.68 5.59 0.43
C ALA A 152 -0.35 5.72 -0.72
N ASN A 153 -0.46 6.92 -1.32
CA ASN A 153 -1.11 7.09 -2.63
C ASN A 153 -0.25 6.53 -3.78
N SER A 154 0.29 5.33 -3.61
CA SER A 154 1.15 4.59 -4.55
C SER A 154 0.55 3.23 -4.88
N THR A 155 0.55 2.88 -6.17
CA THR A 155 0.06 1.56 -6.63
C THR A 155 0.87 0.41 -6.06
N PHE A 156 2.15 0.65 -5.78
CA PHE A 156 3.07 -0.34 -5.22
C PHE A 156 2.58 -0.86 -3.87
N SER A 157 2.26 0.04 -2.93
CA SER A 157 1.72 -0.35 -1.63
C SER A 157 0.31 -0.93 -1.73
N ILE A 158 -0.52 -0.41 -2.64
CA ILE A 158 -1.86 -0.96 -2.88
C ILE A 158 -1.79 -2.43 -3.31
N TRP A 159 -0.81 -2.80 -4.15
CA TRP A 159 -0.61 -4.20 -4.53
C TRP A 159 -0.12 -5.08 -3.37
N GLY A 160 0.71 -4.55 -2.46
CA GLY A 160 1.05 -5.20 -1.19
C GLY A 160 -0.20 -5.63 -0.41
N GLY A 161 -1.06 -4.67 -0.08
CA GLY A 161 -2.30 -4.95 0.65
C GLY A 161 -3.34 -5.77 -0.14
N ARG A 162 -3.38 -5.61 -1.47
CA ARG A 162 -4.29 -6.40 -2.34
C ARG A 162 -3.90 -7.89 -2.34
N LEU A 163 -2.61 -8.19 -2.31
CA LEU A 163 -2.07 -9.56 -2.30
C LEU A 163 -1.93 -10.14 -0.90
N ASN A 164 -2.22 -9.35 0.15
CA ASN A 164 -2.34 -9.84 1.52
C ASN A 164 -3.56 -10.78 1.62
N ASP A 165 -3.31 -12.06 1.87
CA ASP A 165 -4.28 -13.14 1.93
C ASP A 165 -4.73 -13.48 3.35
N ARG A 166 -4.16 -12.81 4.37
CA ARG A 166 -4.54 -13.05 5.76
C ARG A 166 -6.02 -12.74 5.97
N SER A 167 -6.68 -13.61 6.74
CA SER A 167 -8.09 -13.41 7.12
C SER A 167 -8.28 -12.27 8.10
N ASP A 168 -7.26 -11.96 8.90
CA ASP A 168 -7.28 -10.93 9.94
C ASP A 168 -6.56 -9.63 9.52
N ARG A 169 -6.33 -9.43 8.21
CA ARG A 169 -5.62 -8.26 7.69
C ARG A 169 -6.38 -6.96 7.94
N ILE A 170 -5.64 -5.88 8.15
CA ILE A 170 -6.17 -4.51 8.20
C ILE A 170 -5.50 -3.69 7.10
N LEU A 171 -6.29 -3.19 6.15
CA LEU A 171 -5.79 -2.45 5.00
C LEU A 171 -6.17 -0.98 5.12
N VAL A 172 -5.17 -0.08 5.11
CA VAL A 172 -5.37 1.36 5.28
C VAL A 172 -4.78 2.11 4.09
N ARG A 173 -5.52 3.07 3.53
CA ARG A 173 -5.05 3.91 2.41
C ARG A 173 -5.60 5.33 2.48
N PRO A 174 -5.00 6.32 1.78
CA PRO A 174 -5.62 7.63 1.60
C PRO A 174 -6.85 7.53 0.68
N PRO A 175 -7.91 8.35 0.77
CA PRO A 175 -9.13 8.22 -0.03
C PRO A 175 -8.93 8.48 -1.53
N ARG A 176 -7.90 9.22 -1.93
CA ARG A 176 -7.56 9.50 -3.33
C ARG A 176 -6.11 9.11 -3.66
N MET A 177 -5.85 8.86 -4.95
CA MET A 177 -4.49 8.57 -5.45
C MET A 177 -3.84 9.80 -6.12
N LYS A 178 -4.66 10.70 -6.68
CA LYS A 178 -4.26 11.93 -7.37
C LYS A 178 -5.23 13.06 -7.03
N ASN A 179 -4.79 14.31 -7.07
CA ASN A 179 -5.63 15.48 -6.80
C ASN A 179 -6.70 15.73 -7.87
N THR A 180 -6.55 15.16 -9.06
CA THR A 180 -7.58 15.18 -10.11
C THR A 180 -8.70 14.15 -9.88
N GLN A 181 -8.55 13.24 -8.92
CA GLN A 181 -9.57 12.25 -8.58
C GLN A 181 -10.70 12.90 -7.78
N ARG A 182 -11.80 13.24 -8.47
CA ARG A 182 -13.00 13.83 -7.85
C ARG A 182 -14.07 12.76 -7.65
N VAL A 183 -14.05 12.11 -6.50
CA VAL A 183 -15.04 11.10 -6.14
C VAL A 183 -15.45 11.27 -4.67
N PRO A 184 -16.74 11.25 -4.34
CA PRO A 184 -17.19 11.31 -2.95
C PRO A 184 -16.63 10.16 -2.10
N ALA A 185 -16.38 10.42 -0.81
CA ALA A 185 -15.87 9.40 0.13
C ALA A 185 -16.81 8.19 0.23
N SER A 186 -18.13 8.40 0.22
CA SER A 186 -19.13 7.32 0.24
C SER A 186 -18.93 6.30 -0.90
N LEU A 187 -18.62 6.78 -2.11
CA LEU A 187 -18.36 5.94 -3.26
C LEU A 187 -16.97 5.28 -3.21
N MET A 188 -16.01 5.90 -2.49
CA MET A 188 -14.72 5.26 -2.25
C MET A 188 -14.82 4.01 -1.38
N HIS A 189 -15.71 3.98 -0.37
CA HIS A 189 -15.94 2.74 0.39
C HIS A 189 -16.50 1.62 -0.46
N GLU A 190 -17.40 1.95 -1.40
CA GLU A 190 -17.94 0.98 -2.34
C GLU A 190 -16.85 0.44 -3.28
N TYR A 191 -15.93 1.31 -3.71
CA TYR A 191 -14.83 0.95 -4.62
C TYR A 191 -13.67 0.24 -3.95
N TRP A 192 -13.59 0.29 -2.63
CA TRP A 192 -12.49 -0.21 -1.80
C TRP A 192 -13.03 -0.94 -0.57
N LYS A 193 -13.99 -1.82 -0.79
CA LYS A 193 -14.65 -2.59 0.27
C LYS A 193 -13.62 -3.35 1.11
N GLY A 194 -13.67 -3.17 2.42
CA GLY A 194 -12.74 -3.78 3.38
C GLY A 194 -11.45 -3.00 3.60
N TRP A 195 -11.28 -1.84 2.97
CA TRP A 195 -10.20 -0.89 3.28
C TRP A 195 -10.70 0.21 4.19
N VAL A 196 -9.84 0.62 5.12
CA VAL A 196 -9.99 1.81 5.94
C VAL A 196 -9.44 2.99 5.16
N LEU A 197 -10.24 4.05 5.06
CA LEU A 197 -9.85 5.27 4.36
C LEU A 197 -9.51 6.34 5.39
N VAL A 198 -8.30 6.88 5.33
CA VAL A 198 -7.87 7.96 6.22
C VAL A 198 -7.51 9.16 5.37
N SER A 199 -8.10 10.33 5.66
CA SER A 199 -7.85 11.55 4.91
C SER A 199 -6.45 12.13 5.13
N GLU A 200 -6.09 13.11 4.32
CA GLU A 200 -4.92 13.95 4.50
C GLU A 200 -4.87 14.68 5.85
N GLU A 201 -5.99 14.76 6.58
CA GLU A 201 -6.07 15.34 7.92
C GLU A 201 -5.93 14.29 9.03
N GLY A 202 -5.76 13.01 8.69
CA GLY A 202 -5.62 11.93 9.66
C GLY A 202 -6.94 11.50 10.31
N ILE A 203 -8.05 11.69 9.60
CA ILE A 203 -9.42 11.34 10.04
C ILE A 203 -9.88 10.16 9.19
N GLU A 204 -10.46 9.14 9.83
CA GLU A 204 -11.17 8.07 9.12
C GLU A 204 -12.42 8.65 8.45
N VAL A 205 -12.52 8.50 7.13
CA VAL A 205 -13.58 9.07 6.29
C VAL A 205 -14.41 8.00 5.63
#